data_AF-A0A7C3YIV6-F1
#
_entry.id   AF-A0A7C3YIV6-F1
#
_cell.length_a   1.000
_cell.length_b   1.000
_cell.length_c   1.000
_cell.angle_alpha   90.00
_cell.angle_beta   90.00
_cell.angle_gamma   90.00
#
_symmetry.space_group_name_H-M   'P 1'
#
loop_
_entity.id
_entity.type
_entity.pdbx_description
1 polymer ?
#
loop_
_entity_poly.entity_id
_entity_poly.type
_entity_poly.pdbx_seq_one_letter_code
_entity_poly.pdbx_strand_id
1 'polypeptide(L)'
;MGKAELTIDTKTKSSYSISPLLFGKFCEHLGSNIYQGMEAQILFNCTFGKWIFVNGDHPDGGISEDSDRGRIKNKIEGRARRMSFPSAEPLINAFFDGGAYGWFYVGTREDVRLSPDVGKFGGRSQRVEVMKENNSGFGIGQWTYLPLHRTYGFDFCIVARATTPVSIKFSIAPVNNLQDAVFVEIPI
;
A
#
# COMPACT_ATOMS: atom_id res chain seq x y z
N MET A 1 -18.73 -3.35 53.10
CA MET A 1 -18.74 -2.68 51.78
C MET A 1 -18.64 -1.18 52.01
N GLY A 2 -17.66 -0.49 51.41
CA GLY A 2 -17.53 0.96 51.56
C GLY A 2 -18.45 1.70 50.59
N LYS A 3 -19.07 2.78 51.06
CA LYS A 3 -19.87 3.71 50.23
C LYS A 3 -19.16 5.08 50.24
N ALA A 4 -19.11 5.72 49.07
CA ALA A 4 -18.63 7.09 48.91
C ALA A 4 -19.69 7.91 48.15
N GLU A 5 -19.83 9.19 48.51
CA GLU A 5 -20.74 10.14 47.89
C GLU A 5 -19.98 11.41 47.47
N LEU A 6 -20.35 11.96 46.31
CA LEU A 6 -19.81 13.20 45.75
C LEU A 6 -20.97 14.19 45.55
N THR A 7 -20.80 15.42 46.02
CA THR A 7 -21.76 16.52 45.80
C THR A 7 -21.07 17.65 45.05
N ILE A 8 -21.73 18.19 44.01
CA ILE A 8 -21.23 19.28 43.17
C ILE A 8 -22.11 20.51 43.42
N ASP A 9 -21.51 21.65 43.76
CA ASP A 9 -22.22 22.93 43.87
C ASP A 9 -22.19 23.68 42.52
N THR A 10 -23.38 23.89 41.95
CA THR A 10 -23.56 24.55 40.65
C THR A 10 -23.60 26.08 40.75
N LYS A 11 -23.66 26.65 41.96
CA LYS A 11 -23.68 28.12 42.16
C LYS A 11 -22.26 28.71 42.23
N THR A 12 -21.28 27.88 42.54
CA THR A 12 -19.88 28.30 42.62
C THR A 12 -19.21 28.19 41.24
N LYS A 13 -18.83 29.34 40.66
CA LYS A 13 -18.06 29.40 39.41
C LYS A 13 -16.56 29.50 39.70
N SER A 14 -15.76 28.74 38.95
CA SER A 14 -14.30 28.88 38.98
C SER A 14 -13.86 30.23 38.42
N SER A 15 -12.81 30.82 39.00
CA SER A 15 -12.10 31.97 38.42
C SER A 15 -11.24 31.61 37.21
N TYR A 16 -11.01 30.31 36.99
CA TYR A 16 -10.30 29.77 35.83
C TYR A 16 -11.28 29.40 34.72
N SER A 17 -10.98 29.82 33.49
CA SER A 17 -11.65 29.32 32.31
C SER A 17 -11.02 28.01 31.85
N ILE A 18 -11.85 27.10 31.34
CA ILE A 18 -11.33 25.92 30.64
C ILE A 18 -10.76 26.39 29.32
N SER A 19 -9.48 26.08 29.07
CA SER A 19 -8.82 26.43 27.81
C SER A 19 -9.54 25.77 26.63
N PRO A 20 -9.80 26.48 25.53
CA PRO A 20 -10.32 25.85 24.30
C PRO A 20 -9.31 24.88 23.67
N LEU A 21 -8.04 24.93 24.10
CA LEU A 21 -6.97 24.02 23.69
C LEU A 21 -6.81 22.82 24.62
N LEU A 22 -7.73 22.63 25.59
CA LEU A 22 -7.68 21.49 26.51
C LEU A 22 -7.69 20.15 25.75
N PHE A 23 -8.34 20.13 24.58
CA PHE A 23 -8.38 18.96 23.71
C PHE A 23 -7.78 19.29 22.35
N GLY A 24 -6.93 18.39 21.86
CA GLY A 24 -6.34 18.44 20.54
C GLY A 24 -6.12 17.03 20.02
N LYS A 25 -5.77 16.91 18.74
CA LYS A 25 -5.33 15.64 18.16
C LYS A 25 -3.85 15.74 17.85
N PHE A 26 -3.10 14.75 18.28
CA PHE A 26 -1.74 14.52 17.84
C PHE A 26 -1.77 13.52 16.69
N CYS A 27 -1.01 13.80 15.63
CA CYS A 27 -0.83 12.89 14.53
C CYS A 27 0.63 12.92 14.11
N GLU A 28 1.22 11.74 14.01
CA GLU A 28 2.53 11.53 13.41
C GLU A 28 2.41 10.48 12.30
N HIS A 29 3.47 10.35 11.51
CA HIS A 29 3.49 9.46 10.36
C HIS A 29 3.65 7.99 10.75
N LEU A 30 2.68 7.45 11.50
CA LEU A 30 2.71 6.08 12.00
C LEU A 30 1.92 5.13 11.10
N GLY A 31 2.59 4.65 10.05
CA GLY A 31 2.12 3.50 9.27
C GLY A 31 0.67 3.64 8.83
N SER A 32 -0.17 2.66 9.21
CA SER A 32 -1.58 2.60 8.81
C SER A 32 -2.49 3.66 9.42
N ASN A 33 -2.01 4.48 10.36
CA ASN A 33 -2.74 5.68 10.77
C ASN A 33 -2.80 6.69 9.62
N ILE A 34 -1.73 6.77 8.82
CA ILE A 34 -1.67 7.62 7.63
C ILE A 34 -2.00 6.79 6.39
N TYR A 35 -1.15 5.83 6.03
CA TYR A 35 -1.25 5.07 4.79
C TYR A 35 -2.47 4.15 4.80
N GLN A 36 -3.35 4.30 3.82
CA GLN A 36 -4.62 3.57 3.74
C GLN A 36 -5.55 3.85 4.94
N GLY A 37 -5.34 4.96 5.65
CA GLY A 37 -6.12 5.43 6.79
C GLY A 37 -6.63 6.86 6.58
N MET A 38 -5.82 7.84 6.97
CA MET A 38 -6.10 9.26 6.76
C MET A 38 -5.71 9.75 5.36
N GLU A 39 -4.67 9.18 4.75
CA GLU A 39 -4.27 9.49 3.39
C GLU A 39 -5.31 8.98 2.37
N ALA A 40 -5.57 9.76 1.33
CA ALA A 40 -6.51 9.40 0.27
C ALA A 40 -5.95 8.37 -0.73
N GLN A 41 -4.63 8.15 -0.76
CA GLN A 41 -3.99 7.14 -1.59
C GLN A 41 -4.40 5.73 -1.13
N ILE A 42 -4.96 4.96 -2.07
CA ILE A 42 -5.45 3.59 -1.83
C ILE A 42 -4.39 2.52 -2.16
N LEU A 43 -3.43 2.85 -3.01
CA LEU A 43 -2.37 1.94 -3.43
C LEU A 43 -1.16 2.04 -2.50
N PHE A 44 -0.79 0.90 -1.94
CA PHE A 44 0.44 0.74 -1.18
C PHE A 44 1.65 0.72 -2.12
N ASN A 45 2.71 1.45 -1.74
CA ASN A 45 3.92 1.57 -2.55
C ASN A 45 3.63 2.01 -4.02
N CYS A 46 2.77 3.01 -4.18
CA CYS A 46 2.29 3.50 -5.48
C CYS A 46 3.38 4.13 -6.36
N THR A 47 4.53 4.47 -5.79
CA THR A 47 5.69 5.05 -6.49
C THR A 47 6.78 4.02 -6.80
N PHE A 48 6.55 2.73 -6.51
CA PHE A 48 7.54 1.67 -6.63
C PHE A 48 8.84 1.95 -5.85
N GLY A 49 8.73 2.63 -4.71
CA GLY A 49 9.85 2.98 -3.84
C GLY A 49 10.62 1.77 -3.34
N LYS A 50 11.88 2.00 -2.92
CA LYS A 50 12.69 0.96 -2.27
C LYS A 50 11.96 0.52 -1.00
N TRP A 51 11.70 -0.78 -0.88
CA TRP A 51 11.17 -1.38 0.32
C TRP A 51 12.26 -2.13 1.07
N ILE A 52 12.32 -1.94 2.39
CA ILE A 52 13.20 -2.67 3.27
C ILE A 52 12.35 -3.45 4.29
N PHE A 53 12.73 -4.70 4.55
CA PHE A 53 12.15 -5.46 5.65
C PHE A 53 13.00 -5.24 6.89
N VAL A 54 12.42 -4.68 7.94
CA VAL A 54 13.17 -4.32 9.16
C VAL A 54 13.61 -5.55 9.96
N ASN A 55 14.90 -5.65 10.29
CA ASN A 55 15.50 -6.66 11.15
C ASN A 55 15.93 -6.07 12.51
N GLY A 56 15.02 -5.35 13.15
CA GLY A 56 15.26 -4.71 14.43
C GLY A 56 16.17 -3.48 14.36
N ASP A 57 16.44 -2.94 15.54
CA ASP A 57 17.23 -1.74 15.72
C ASP A 57 18.72 -2.03 15.51
N HIS A 58 19.41 -1.08 14.89
CA HIS A 58 20.86 -1.07 14.79
C HIS A 58 21.46 -0.30 15.98
N PRO A 59 22.63 -0.68 16.53
CA PRO A 59 23.20 -0.01 17.70
C PRO A 59 23.50 1.49 17.55
N ASP A 60 23.57 2.02 16.33
CA ASP A 60 23.71 3.45 16.05
C ASP A 60 22.36 4.22 16.09
N GLY A 61 21.27 3.55 16.47
CA GLY A 61 19.91 4.11 16.46
C GLY A 61 19.20 4.01 15.11
N GLY A 62 19.83 3.39 14.10
CA GLY A 62 19.23 3.12 12.81
C GLY A 62 18.37 1.85 12.77
N ILE A 63 17.89 1.52 11.57
CA ILE A 63 17.11 0.30 11.31
C ILE A 63 17.97 -0.65 10.48
N SER A 64 18.08 -1.91 10.92
CA SER A 64 18.76 -2.95 10.14
C SER A 64 17.84 -3.51 9.05
N GLU A 65 18.36 -3.74 7.84
CA GLU A 65 17.63 -4.41 6.75
C GLU A 65 17.77 -5.94 6.89
N ASP A 66 16.66 -6.66 6.75
CA ASP A 66 16.63 -8.12 6.71
C ASP A 66 16.99 -8.60 5.31
N SER A 67 17.93 -9.53 5.24
CA SER A 67 18.36 -10.19 3.99
C SER A 67 17.97 -11.67 3.94
N ASP A 68 17.44 -12.24 5.04
CA ASP A 68 17.05 -13.64 5.08
C ASP A 68 15.72 -13.86 4.37
N ARG A 69 15.75 -14.69 3.32
CA ARG A 69 14.58 -14.96 2.48
C ARG A 69 13.43 -15.59 3.28
N GLY A 70 13.72 -16.44 4.26
CA GLY A 70 12.72 -17.09 5.10
C GLY A 70 11.99 -16.10 6.00
N ARG A 71 12.73 -15.21 6.68
CA ARG A 71 12.16 -14.15 7.51
C ARG A 71 11.37 -13.12 6.70
N ILE A 72 11.89 -12.74 5.53
CA ILE A 72 11.15 -11.87 4.60
C ILE A 72 9.83 -12.53 4.20
N LYS A 73 9.85 -13.80 3.78
CA LYS A 73 8.64 -14.56 3.44
C LYS A 73 7.64 -14.54 4.59
N ASN A 74 8.07 -14.85 5.81
CA ASN A 74 7.20 -14.84 7.00
C ASN A 74 6.58 -13.46 7.26
N LYS A 75 7.31 -12.37 7.02
CA LYS A 75 6.80 -11.00 7.13
C LYS A 75 5.75 -10.68 6.07
N ILE A 76 5.97 -11.11 4.83
CA ILE A 76 4.98 -10.94 3.73
C ILE A 76 3.71 -11.73 4.04
N GLU A 77 3.83 -12.98 4.49
CA GLU A 77 2.69 -13.79 4.91
C GLU A 77 1.94 -13.17 6.10
N GLY A 78 2.67 -12.63 7.08
CA GLY A 78 2.09 -11.90 8.20
C GLY A 78 1.28 -10.68 7.75
N ARG A 79 1.80 -9.91 6.79
CA ARG A 79 1.04 -8.80 6.18
C ARG A 79 -0.19 -9.31 5.45
N ALA A 80 -0.06 -10.33 4.61
CA ALA A 80 -1.17 -10.88 3.84
C ALA A 80 -2.31 -11.34 4.75
N ARG A 81 -2.00 -12.03 5.85
CA ARG A 81 -2.99 -12.42 6.87
C ARG A 81 -3.66 -11.21 7.52
N ARG A 82 -2.88 -10.20 7.96
CA ARG A 82 -3.42 -8.98 8.58
C ARG A 82 -4.33 -8.19 7.65
N MET A 83 -4.01 -8.19 6.35
CA MET A 83 -4.79 -7.51 5.32
C MET A 83 -5.87 -8.41 4.71
N SER A 84 -6.04 -9.65 5.19
CA SER A 84 -6.99 -10.62 4.64
C SER A 84 -6.88 -10.81 3.12
N PHE A 85 -5.66 -10.78 2.59
CA PHE A 85 -5.40 -11.08 1.19
C PHE A 85 -5.66 -12.57 0.90
N PRO A 86 -6.11 -12.92 -0.32
CA PRO A 86 -6.42 -14.31 -0.67
C PRO A 86 -5.23 -15.26 -0.55
N SER A 87 -4.03 -14.78 -0.87
CA SER A 87 -2.79 -15.54 -0.78
C SER A 87 -1.62 -14.59 -0.58
N ALA A 88 -0.58 -15.05 0.11
CA ALA A 88 0.69 -14.31 0.18
C ALA A 88 1.61 -14.63 -1.00
N GLU A 89 1.41 -15.76 -1.66
CA GLU A 89 2.33 -16.35 -2.63
C GLU A 89 2.61 -15.44 -3.84
N PRO A 90 1.61 -14.79 -4.47
CA PRO A 90 1.87 -13.83 -5.55
C PRO A 90 2.79 -12.67 -5.13
N LEU A 91 2.64 -12.16 -3.91
CA LEU A 91 3.47 -11.08 -3.38
C LEU A 91 4.88 -11.56 -3.06
N ILE A 92 5.03 -12.77 -2.51
CA ILE A 92 6.33 -13.38 -2.21
C ILE A 92 7.13 -13.57 -3.50
N ASN A 93 6.51 -14.20 -4.49
CA ASN A 93 7.16 -14.52 -5.75
C ASN A 93 7.57 -13.24 -6.50
N ALA A 94 6.63 -12.29 -6.65
CA ALA A 94 6.92 -11.03 -7.32
C ALA A 94 8.02 -10.22 -6.63
N PHE A 95 8.04 -10.16 -5.29
CA PHE A 95 9.10 -9.46 -4.56
C PHE A 95 10.48 -10.08 -4.82
N PHE A 96 10.59 -11.41 -4.74
CA PHE A 96 11.86 -12.10 -4.98
C PHE A 96 12.29 -12.13 -6.45
N ASP A 97 11.36 -11.88 -7.37
CA ASP A 97 11.62 -11.72 -8.80
C ASP A 97 11.95 -10.28 -9.20
N GLY A 98 12.15 -9.38 -8.23
CA GLY A 98 12.58 -8.00 -8.49
C GLY A 98 11.44 -6.98 -8.61
N GLY A 99 10.21 -7.40 -8.32
CA GLY A 99 9.05 -6.53 -8.22
C GLY A 99 9.10 -5.62 -7.00
N ALA A 100 8.55 -4.42 -7.14
CA ALA A 100 8.30 -3.52 -6.02
C ALA A 100 7.31 -4.15 -5.04
N TYR A 101 7.67 -4.18 -3.75
CA TYR A 101 6.84 -4.82 -2.74
C TYR A 101 5.43 -4.23 -2.69
N GLY A 102 4.41 -5.10 -2.60
CA GLY A 102 3.00 -4.74 -2.66
C GLY A 102 2.36 -4.95 -4.02
N TRP A 103 3.16 -5.11 -5.06
CA TRP A 103 2.70 -5.42 -6.41
C TRP A 103 3.02 -6.87 -6.76
N PHE A 104 2.16 -7.50 -7.56
CA PHE A 104 2.36 -8.84 -8.10
C PHE A 104 2.05 -8.87 -9.60
N TYR A 105 2.57 -9.87 -10.32
CA TYR A 105 2.25 -10.06 -11.73
C TYR A 105 0.81 -10.58 -11.91
N VAL A 106 0.10 -10.03 -12.88
CA VAL A 106 -1.16 -10.57 -13.39
C VAL A 106 -0.82 -11.44 -14.60
N GLY A 107 -1.03 -12.76 -14.47
CA GLY A 107 -0.48 -13.78 -15.36
C GLY A 107 0.49 -14.70 -14.61
N THR A 108 1.34 -15.44 -15.32
CA THR A 108 2.44 -16.20 -14.72
C THR A 108 3.78 -15.44 -14.79
N ARG A 109 4.82 -16.00 -14.17
CA ARG A 109 6.20 -15.47 -14.24
C ARG A 109 6.75 -15.47 -15.66
N GLU A 110 6.30 -16.40 -16.50
CA GLU A 110 6.69 -16.53 -17.89
C GLU A 110 5.95 -15.50 -18.77
N ASP A 111 4.75 -15.06 -18.35
CA ASP A 111 3.97 -14.05 -19.04
C ASP A 111 4.46 -12.63 -18.74
N VAL A 112 4.92 -12.38 -17.50
CA VAL A 112 5.35 -11.06 -17.03
C VAL A 112 6.67 -11.14 -16.27
N ARG A 113 7.68 -10.41 -16.75
CA ARG A 113 8.96 -10.24 -16.06
C ARG A 113 9.01 -8.89 -15.36
N LEU A 114 9.44 -8.92 -14.10
CA LEU A 114 9.64 -7.74 -13.27
C LEU A 114 11.14 -7.51 -13.06
N SER A 115 11.56 -6.25 -13.07
CA SER A 115 12.90 -5.87 -12.64
C SER A 115 12.93 -4.41 -12.15
N PRO A 116 13.84 -4.07 -11.22
CA PRO A 116 14.04 -2.68 -10.84
C PRO A 116 14.55 -1.85 -12.02
N ASP A 117 14.12 -0.59 -12.10
CA ASP A 117 14.63 0.38 -13.05
C ASP A 117 14.76 1.75 -12.38
N VAL A 118 15.29 2.74 -13.09
CA VAL A 118 15.48 4.11 -12.59
C VAL A 118 14.56 5.06 -13.35
N GLY A 119 13.76 5.83 -12.60
CA GLY A 119 12.91 6.87 -13.14
C GLY A 119 13.73 8.05 -13.66
N LYS A 120 13.10 8.92 -14.47
CA LYS A 120 13.75 10.08 -15.11
C LYS A 120 14.56 10.97 -14.15
N PHE A 121 14.15 11.04 -12.89
CA PHE A 121 14.77 11.89 -11.86
C PHE A 121 15.63 11.09 -10.84
N GLY A 122 16.10 9.89 -11.20
CA GLY A 122 17.03 9.11 -10.38
C GLY A 122 16.38 8.26 -9.26
N GLY A 123 15.08 8.41 -9.04
CA GLY A 123 14.33 7.55 -8.11
C GLY A 123 14.11 6.13 -8.66
N ARG A 124 13.72 5.20 -7.78
CA ARG A 124 13.34 3.84 -8.20
C ARG A 124 12.09 3.88 -9.08
N SER A 125 12.07 3.02 -10.10
CA SER A 125 10.90 2.69 -10.90
C SER A 125 10.80 1.17 -11.08
N GLN A 126 9.69 0.70 -11.62
CA GLN A 126 9.46 -0.70 -11.92
C GLN A 126 9.46 -0.91 -13.42
N ARG A 127 10.31 -1.80 -13.92
CA ARG A 127 10.20 -2.31 -15.28
C ARG A 127 9.25 -3.50 -15.28
N VAL A 128 8.35 -3.50 -16.26
CA VAL A 128 7.38 -4.56 -16.51
C VAL A 128 7.51 -4.95 -17.97
N GLU A 129 7.87 -6.20 -18.23
CA GLU A 129 7.99 -6.75 -19.58
C GLU A 129 6.91 -7.83 -19.75
N VAL A 130 5.98 -7.62 -20.68
CA VAL A 130 4.94 -8.59 -21.02
C VAL A 130 5.46 -9.42 -22.21
N MET A 131 5.60 -10.72 -22.00
CA MET A 131 6.33 -11.60 -22.92
C MET A 131 5.47 -12.13 -24.09
N LYS A 132 4.14 -12.01 -23.98
CA LYS A 132 3.20 -12.47 -25.02
C LYS A 132 2.48 -11.26 -25.63
N GLU A 133 2.46 -11.16 -26.96
CA GLU A 133 1.80 -10.08 -27.71
C GLU A 133 0.26 -10.18 -27.75
N ASN A 134 -0.33 -11.07 -26.96
CA ASN A 134 -1.77 -11.30 -27.03
C ASN A 134 -2.50 -10.27 -26.15
N ASN A 135 -3.74 -9.96 -26.52
CA ASN A 135 -4.66 -9.00 -25.87
C ASN A 135 -5.12 -9.46 -24.46
N SER A 136 -4.17 -9.91 -23.63
CA SER A 136 -4.35 -11.01 -22.67
C SER A 136 -4.44 -10.58 -21.20
N GLY A 137 -4.60 -9.28 -20.94
CA GLY A 137 -4.82 -8.79 -19.56
C GLY A 137 -3.64 -9.04 -18.62
N PHE A 138 -2.44 -9.30 -19.15
CA PHE A 138 -1.22 -9.48 -18.36
C PHE A 138 -0.64 -8.14 -17.93
N GLY A 139 0.08 -8.14 -16.80
CA GLY A 139 0.73 -6.95 -16.28
C GLY A 139 1.03 -7.07 -14.79
N ILE A 140 0.72 -6.01 -14.04
CA ILE A 140 0.86 -6.01 -12.58
C ILE A 140 -0.44 -5.61 -11.90
N GLY A 141 -0.62 -6.05 -10.67
CA GLY A 141 -1.78 -5.77 -9.86
C GLY A 141 -1.45 -5.65 -8.38
N GLN A 142 -2.42 -5.17 -7.62
CA GLN A 142 -2.37 -5.07 -6.17
C GLN A 142 -3.76 -5.32 -5.60
N TRP A 143 -3.86 -6.08 -4.51
CA TRP A 143 -5.10 -6.16 -3.75
C TRP A 143 -5.26 -4.92 -2.89
N THR A 144 -6.43 -4.31 -2.96
CA THR A 144 -6.80 -3.16 -2.14
C THR A 144 -8.27 -3.19 -1.78
N TYR A 145 -8.62 -2.56 -0.66
CA TYR A 145 -9.99 -2.32 -0.27
C TYR A 145 -10.38 -0.92 -0.71
N LEU A 146 -11.39 -0.83 -1.58
CA LEU A 146 -11.91 0.47 -1.98
C LEU A 146 -12.67 1.10 -0.81
N PRO A 147 -12.40 2.37 -0.46
CA PRO A 147 -13.10 3.09 0.61
C PRO A 147 -14.48 3.56 0.12
N LEU A 148 -15.32 2.62 -0.33
CA LEU A 148 -16.64 2.90 -0.92
C LEU A 148 -17.62 3.58 0.06
N HIS A 149 -17.32 3.55 1.36
CA HIS A 149 -18.05 4.30 2.38
C HIS A 149 -17.72 5.81 2.37
N ARG A 150 -16.69 6.26 1.63
CA ARG A 150 -16.26 7.66 1.54
C ARG A 150 -16.48 8.25 0.15
N THR A 151 -16.23 7.48 -0.90
CA THR A 151 -16.28 7.95 -2.29
C THR A 151 -16.55 6.80 -3.26
N TYR A 152 -17.14 7.14 -4.40
CA TYR A 152 -17.28 6.26 -5.57
C TYR A 152 -16.42 6.73 -6.75
N GLY A 153 -15.85 7.93 -6.68
CA GLY A 153 -14.95 8.47 -7.69
C GLY A 153 -13.49 8.25 -7.31
N PHE A 154 -12.69 7.80 -8.27
CA PHE A 154 -11.25 7.56 -8.12
C PHE A 154 -10.50 8.21 -9.28
N ASP A 155 -9.46 8.97 -8.95
CA ASP A 155 -8.53 9.50 -9.92
C ASP A 155 -7.30 8.61 -10.01
N PHE A 156 -6.86 8.34 -11.24
CA PHE A 156 -5.68 7.54 -11.51
C PHE A 156 -4.65 8.36 -12.28
N CYS A 157 -3.40 8.26 -11.87
CA CYS A 157 -2.27 8.88 -12.54
C CYS A 157 -1.14 7.86 -12.65
N ILE A 158 -0.57 7.74 -13.85
CA ILE A 158 0.60 6.91 -14.14
C ILE A 158 1.64 7.74 -14.86
N VAL A 159 2.90 7.56 -14.47
CA VAL A 159 4.06 8.08 -15.19
C VAL A 159 4.84 6.88 -15.69
N ALA A 160 4.82 6.67 -17.01
CA ALA A 160 5.47 5.54 -17.65
C ALA A 160 6.28 5.98 -18.87
N ARG A 161 7.16 5.08 -19.31
CA ARG A 161 7.89 5.15 -20.56
C ARG A 161 7.92 3.77 -21.19
N ALA A 162 7.91 3.69 -22.51
CA ALA A 162 8.04 2.46 -23.25
C ALA A 162 9.12 2.59 -24.32
N THR A 163 9.75 1.47 -24.68
CA THR A 163 10.75 1.41 -25.76
C THR A 163 10.11 1.36 -27.15
N THR A 164 8.85 0.95 -27.20
CA THR A 164 7.98 0.92 -28.37
C THR A 164 6.62 1.48 -27.96
N PRO A 165 5.83 2.06 -28.88
CA PRO A 165 4.48 2.51 -28.58
C PRO A 165 3.63 1.37 -28.00
N VAL A 166 2.95 1.62 -26.88
CA VAL A 166 2.10 0.61 -26.22
C VAL A 166 0.86 1.27 -25.63
N SER A 167 -0.23 0.50 -25.52
CA SER A 167 -1.37 0.90 -24.70
C SER A 167 -1.30 0.20 -23.34
N ILE A 168 -1.52 0.95 -22.26
CA ILE A 168 -1.74 0.39 -20.93
C ILE A 168 -3.25 0.32 -20.66
N LYS A 169 -3.72 -0.86 -20.24
CA LYS A 169 -5.08 -1.05 -19.73
C LYS A 169 -5.06 -1.02 -18.21
N PHE A 170 -5.71 -0.01 -17.64
CA PHE A 170 -6.00 0.05 -16.20
C PHE A 170 -7.31 -0.65 -15.92
N SER A 171 -7.40 -1.40 -14.81
CA SER A 171 -8.66 -1.96 -14.36
C SER A 171 -8.80 -2.07 -12.85
N ILE A 172 -10.05 -2.02 -12.40
CA ILE A 172 -10.47 -2.36 -11.04
C ILE A 172 -11.45 -3.53 -11.17
N ALA A 173 -11.19 -4.59 -10.41
CA ALA A 173 -12.00 -5.80 -10.46
C ALA A 173 -12.16 -6.43 -9.07
N PRO A 174 -13.30 -7.08 -8.79
CA PRO A 174 -13.41 -7.98 -7.66
C PRO A 174 -12.33 -9.06 -7.72
N VAL A 175 -11.74 -9.36 -6.56
CA VAL A 175 -10.64 -10.33 -6.43
C VAL A 175 -10.99 -11.71 -6.99
N ASN A 176 -12.26 -12.11 -6.89
CA ASN A 176 -12.75 -13.41 -7.33
C ASN A 176 -13.47 -13.35 -8.70
N ASN A 177 -13.56 -12.17 -9.33
CA ASN A 177 -14.25 -12.04 -10.60
C ASN A 177 -13.61 -10.97 -11.49
N LEU A 178 -12.56 -11.35 -12.20
CA LEU A 178 -11.90 -10.48 -13.19
C LEU A 178 -12.78 -10.18 -14.41
N GLN A 179 -13.90 -10.89 -14.61
CA GLN A 179 -14.81 -10.64 -15.73
C GLN A 179 -15.59 -9.33 -15.56
N ASP A 180 -15.74 -8.83 -14.33
CA ASP A 180 -16.40 -7.56 -14.01
C ASP A 180 -15.41 -6.37 -13.99
N ALA A 181 -14.20 -6.56 -14.54
CA ALA A 181 -13.20 -5.53 -14.58
C ALA A 181 -13.68 -4.33 -15.42
N VAL A 182 -13.65 -3.14 -14.83
CA VAL A 182 -13.84 -1.90 -15.59
C VAL A 182 -12.49 -1.48 -16.15
N PHE A 183 -12.40 -1.34 -17.48
CA PHE A 183 -11.15 -1.02 -18.16
C PHE A 183 -11.10 0.43 -18.63
N VAL A 184 -9.93 1.04 -18.49
CA VAL A 184 -9.57 2.31 -19.15
C VAL A 184 -8.27 2.09 -19.90
N GLU A 185 -8.24 2.39 -21.19
CA GLU A 185 -7.06 2.25 -22.04
C GLU A 185 -6.35 3.60 -22.22
N ILE A 186 -5.03 3.61 -22.02
CA ILE A 186 -4.19 4.80 -22.04
C ILE A 186 -3.02 4.55 -23.02
N PRO A 187 -2.92 5.29 -24.13
CA PRO A 187 -1.78 5.18 -25.04
C PRO A 187 -0.52 5.82 -24.43
N ILE A 188 0.65 5.19 -24.61
CA ILE A 188 1.96 5.61 -24.08
C ILE A 188 3.05 5.56 -25.16
#